data_AF-A0A6B3F6B0-F1
#
_entry.id   AF-A0A6B3F6B0-F1
#
_cell.length_a   1.000
_cell.length_b   1.000
_cell.length_c   1.000
_cell.angle_alpha   90.00
_cell.angle_beta   90.00
_cell.angle_gamma   90.00
#
_symmetry.space_group_name_H-M   'P 1'
#
loop_
_entity.id
_entity.type
_entity.pdbx_description
1 polymer ?
#
loop_
_entity_poly.entity_id
_entity_poly.type
_entity_poly.pdbx_seq_one_letter_code
_entity_poly.pdbx_strand_id
1 'polypeptide(L)' 'PLAEADLKIVSDALQGALVDLVDLSLVAKQIHWNVIGPRFRSVHLQLDDVVDSARTHMDEVAERASTLGVSP' A
#
# COMPACT_ATOMS: atom_id res chain seq x y z
N PRO A 1 -13.35 -15.79 17.45
CA PRO A 1 -12.73 -14.45 17.61
C PRO A 1 -11.26 -14.61 18.00
N LEU A 2 -10.37 -13.72 17.55
CA LEU A 2 -8.96 -13.70 18.01
C LEU A 2 -8.91 -13.35 19.51
N ALA A 3 -7.89 -13.84 20.21
CA ALA A 3 -7.59 -13.33 21.55
C ALA A 3 -7.16 -11.87 21.46
N GLU A 4 -7.37 -11.08 22.51
CA GLU A 4 -7.07 -9.64 22.51
C GLU A 4 -5.61 -9.34 22.15
N ALA A 5 -4.67 -10.13 22.69
CA ALA A 5 -3.26 -10.02 22.38
C ALA A 5 -2.97 -10.27 20.88
N ASP A 6 -3.58 -11.31 20.30
CA ASP A 6 -3.42 -11.63 18.88
C ASP A 6 -4.06 -10.58 17.98
N LEU A 7 -5.24 -10.07 18.36
CA LEU A 7 -5.93 -9.00 17.64
C LEU A 7 -5.07 -7.74 17.61
N LYS A 8 -4.43 -7.38 18.73
CA LYS A 8 -3.52 -6.23 18.78
C LYS A 8 -2.34 -6.39 17.82
N ILE A 9 -1.66 -7.54 17.87
CA ILE A 9 -0.50 -7.82 17.02
C ILE A 9 -0.88 -7.73 15.53
N VAL A 10 -1.99 -8.36 15.14
CA VAL A 10 -2.47 -8.35 13.76
C VAL A 10 -2.87 -6.94 13.33
N SER A 11 -3.55 -6.19 14.20
CA SER A 11 -4.00 -4.82 13.88
C SER A 11 -2.83 -3.86 13.71
N ASP A 12 -1.82 -3.93 14.58
CA ASP A 12 -0.61 -3.11 14.46
C ASP A 12 0.13 -3.41 13.14
N ALA A 13 0.20 -4.69 12.75
CA ALA A 13 0.84 -5.09 11.50
C ALA A 13 0.06 -4.62 10.26
N LEU A 14 -1.28 -4.74 10.29
CA LEU A 14 -2.14 -4.24 9.21
C LEU A 14 -2.05 -2.71 9.08
N GLN A 15 -2.01 -1.99 10.20
CA GLN A 15 -1.85 -0.53 10.18
C GLN A 15 -0.51 -0.12 9.56
N GLY A 16 0.59 -0.78 9.96
CA GLY A 16 1.90 -0.53 9.39
C GLY A 16 1.93 -0.77 7.88
N ALA A 17 1.41 -1.93 7.44
CA ALA A 17 1.33 -2.26 6.03
C ALA A 17 0.47 -1.26 5.23
N LEU A 18 -0.65 -0.80 5.79
CA LEU A 18 -1.53 0.18 5.14
C LEU A 18 -0.80 1.51 4.92
N VAL A 19 -0.11 2.01 5.94
CA VAL A 19 0.68 3.24 5.85
C VAL A 19 1.76 3.12 4.79
N ASP A 20 2.52 2.01 4.79
CA ASP A 20 3.59 1.77 3.83
C ASP A 20 3.07 1.69 2.39
N LEU A 21 1.92 1.06 2.17
CA LEU A 21 1.32 0.94 0.83
C LEU A 21 0.77 2.28 0.32
N VAL A 22 0.15 3.08 1.20
CA VAL A 22 -0.30 4.44 0.87
C VAL A 22 0.90 5.28 0.44
N ASP A 23 1.97 5.30 1.26
CA ASP A 23 3.19 6.04 0.95
C ASP A 23 3.81 5.58 -0.37
N LEU A 24 3.97 4.26 -0.55
CA LEU A 24 4.51 3.69 -1.78
C LEU A 24 3.74 4.15 -3.02
N SER A 25 2.39 4.19 -2.96
CA SER A 25 1.58 4.63 -4.09
C SER A 25 1.82 6.11 -4.45
N LEU A 26 2.04 6.96 -3.45
CA LEU A 26 2.27 8.39 -3.62
C LEU A 26 3.69 8.66 -4.11
N VAL A 27 4.69 8.03 -3.49
CA VAL A 27 6.10 8.11 -3.89
C VAL A 27 6.28 7.56 -5.30
N ALA A 28 5.66 6.43 -5.64
CA ALA A 28 5.74 5.88 -6.99
C ALA A 28 5.13 6.82 -8.04
N LYS A 29 4.02 7.51 -7.75
CA LYS A 29 3.48 8.56 -8.64
C LYS A 29 4.40 9.76 -8.76
N GLN A 30 5.01 10.19 -7.65
CA GLN A 30 5.99 11.26 -7.67
C GLN A 30 7.16 10.90 -8.61
N ILE A 31 7.69 9.68 -8.52
CA ILE A 31 8.77 9.21 -9.41
C ILE A 31 8.25 9.09 -10.85
N HIS A 32 7.06 8.53 -11.07
CA HIS A 32 6.45 8.37 -12.40
C HIS A 32 6.31 9.70 -13.14
N TRP A 33 5.98 10.79 -12.45
CA TRP A 33 5.89 12.13 -13.04
C TRP A 33 7.26 12.75 -13.33
N ASN A 34 8.29 12.41 -12.55
CA ASN A 34 9.59 13.09 -12.59
C ASN A 34 10.70 12.27 -13.23
N VAL A 35 10.46 11.01 -13.58
CA VAL A 35 11.45 10.15 -14.22
C VAL A 35 11.84 10.73 -15.58
N ILE A 36 13.15 10.69 -15.89
CA ILE A 36 13.74 11.15 -17.15
C ILE A 36 14.80 10.15 -17.63
N GLY A 37 15.21 10.26 -18.90
CA GLY A 37 16.34 9.52 -19.47
C GLY A 37 15.96 8.50 -20.57
N PRO A 38 16.93 7.75 -21.09
CA PRO A 38 16.76 6.92 -22.30
C PRO A 38 15.70 5.82 -22.17
N ARG A 39 15.33 5.44 -20.95
CA ARG A 39 14.31 4.42 -20.64
C ARG A 39 13.00 5.02 -20.10
N PHE A 40 12.77 6.32 -20.32
CA PHE A 40 11.61 7.05 -19.79
C PHE A 40 10.31 6.25 -19.92
N ARG A 41 9.92 5.89 -21.15
CA ARG A 41 8.62 5.25 -21.40
C ARG A 41 8.47 3.92 -20.65
N SER A 42 9.48 3.06 -20.66
CA SER A 42 9.37 1.75 -20.00
C SER A 42 9.29 1.88 -18.48
N VAL A 43 10.13 2.73 -17.89
CA VAL A 43 10.14 2.94 -16.43
C VAL A 43 8.88 3.67 -15.97
N HIS A 44 8.43 4.68 -16.72
CA HIS A 44 7.19 5.41 -16.46
C HIS A 44 5.98 4.48 -16.39
N LEU A 45 5.83 3.55 -17.35
CA LEU A 45 4.76 2.56 -17.35
C LEU A 45 4.92 1.52 -16.22
N GLN A 46 6.14 1.05 -15.96
CA GLN A 46 6.38 0.12 -14.83
C GLN A 46 6.06 0.76 -13.47
N LEU A 47 6.26 2.07 -13.32
CA LEU A 47 5.88 2.78 -12.10
C LEU A 47 4.36 2.89 -11.95
N ASP A 48 3.59 2.91 -13.04
CA ASP A 48 2.13 2.79 -12.96
C ASP A 48 1.72 1.41 -12.44
N ASP A 49 2.35 0.34 -12.92
CA ASP A 49 2.07 -1.02 -12.42
C ASP A 49 2.34 -1.14 -10.89
N VAL A 50 3.40 -0.48 -10.39
CA VAL A 50 3.70 -0.40 -8.96
C VAL A 50 2.61 0.37 -8.20
N VAL A 51 2.14 1.49 -8.74
CA VAL A 51 1.07 2.28 -8.12
C VAL A 51 -0.22 1.47 -8.04
N ASP A 52 -0.58 0.78 -9.12
CA ASP A 52 -1.79 -0.03 -9.18
C ASP A 52 -1.72 -1.19 -8.18
N SER A 53 -0.58 -1.90 -8.12
CA SER A 53 -0.34 -2.95 -7.13
C SER A 53 -0.44 -2.43 -5.69
N ALA A 54 0.19 -1.30 -5.38
CA ALA A 54 0.13 -0.70 -4.04
C ALA A 54 -1.30 -0.30 -3.66
N ARG A 55 -2.08 0.24 -4.61
CA ARG A 55 -3.48 0.64 -4.38
C ARG A 55 -4.42 -0.55 -4.21
N THR A 56 -4.23 -1.61 -4.98
CA THR A 56 -5.00 -2.85 -4.76
C THR A 56 -4.71 -3.41 -3.37
N HIS A 57 -3.45 -3.50 -2.97
CA HIS A 57 -3.11 -4.08 -1.67
C HIS A 57 -3.47 -3.18 -0.48
N MET A 58 -3.40 -1.85 -0.60
CA MET A 58 -3.82 -0.97 0.51
C MET A 58 -5.32 -1.13 0.80
N ASP A 59 -6.13 -1.32 -0.25
CA ASP A 59 -7.57 -1.55 -0.12
C ASP A 59 -7.84 -2.89 0.58
N GLU A 60 -7.21 -3.97 0.12
CA GLU A 60 -7.30 -5.30 0.77
C GLU A 60 -6.90 -5.27 2.25
N VAL A 61 -5.82 -4.55 2.59
CA VAL A 61 -5.35 -4.40 3.98
C VAL A 61 -6.34 -3.58 4.81
N ALA A 62 -6.84 -2.46 4.28
CA ALA A 62 -7.82 -1.61 4.98
C ALA A 62 -9.16 -2.33 5.21
N GLU A 63 -9.66 -3.06 4.22
CA GLU A 63 -10.86 -3.89 4.35
C GLU A 63 -10.65 -5.00 5.38
N ARG A 64 -9.45 -5.58 5.44
CA ARG A 64 -9.11 -6.59 6.44
C ARG A 64 -9.10 -6.02 7.86
N ALA A 65 -8.51 -4.84 8.07
CA ALA A 65 -8.55 -4.14 9.36
C ALA A 65 -9.99 -3.87 9.80
N SER A 66 -10.80 -3.34 8.88
CA SER A 66 -12.24 -3.08 9.11
C SER A 66 -13.01 -4.34 9.48
N THR A 67 -12.75 -5.46 8.80
CA THR A 67 -13.37 -6.78 9.09
C THR A 67 -13.03 -7.29 10.48
N LEU A 68 -11.85 -6.95 11.00
CA LEU A 68 -11.43 -7.29 12.37
C LEU A 68 -11.99 -6.31 13.43
N GLY A 69 -12.77 -5.31 13.01
CA GLY A 69 -13.38 -4.32 13.90
C GLY A 69 -12.44 -3.19 14.31
N VAL A 70 -11.36 -2.98 13.57
CA VAL A 70 -10.38 -1.92 13.82
C VAL A 70 -10.47 -0.88 12.70
N SER A 71 -10.33 0.39 13.06
CA SER A 71 -10.22 1.45 12.05
C SER A 71 -8.95 1.25 11.23
N PRO A 72 -9.02 1.31 9.90
CA PRO A 72 -7.84 1.53 9.05
C PRO A 72 -7.15 2.86 9.38
#